data_AF-A0A3F3J076-F1
#
_entry.id   AF-A0A3F3J076-F1
#
_cell.length_a   1.000
_cell.length_b   1.000
_cell.length_c   1.000
_cell.angle_alpha   90.00
_cell.angle_beta   90.00
_cell.angle_gamma   90.00
#
_symmetry.space_group_name_H-M   'P 1'
#
loop_
_entity.id
_entity.type
_entity.pdbx_description
1 polymer ?
#
loop_
_entity_poly.entity_id
_entity_poly.type
_entity_poly.pdbx_seq_one_letter_code
_entity_poly.pdbx_strand_id
1 'polypeptide(L)'
;MACSHDTQTRPEFTYLFLGAPSDKPNTTPVVLRVEANTEQQARSHFLNWNLVFAAQIRTKAPRRLQLMDGGDLFTWIFEQRFDACTSGVQEVAYV
;
A
#
# COMPACT_ATOMS: atom_id res chain seq x y z
N MET A 1 -16.20 5.15 25.76
CA MET A 1 -15.44 6.30 25.22
C MET A 1 -15.42 6.16 23.70
N ALA A 2 -15.90 7.17 22.96
CA ALA A 2 -15.86 7.14 21.50
C ALA A 2 -14.42 7.43 21.06
N CYS A 3 -13.81 6.55 20.26
CA CYS A 3 -12.60 6.93 19.52
C CYS A 3 -12.97 8.17 18.70
N SER A 4 -12.33 9.28 19.00
CA SER A 4 -12.40 10.51 18.21
C SER A 4 -11.92 10.16 16.80
N HIS A 5 -12.86 9.92 15.89
CA HIS A 5 -12.57 9.74 14.49
C HIS A 5 -11.88 11.01 14.00
N ASP A 6 -10.57 10.91 13.72
CA ASP A 6 -9.82 11.92 13.00
C ASP A 6 -10.59 12.28 11.71
N THR A 7 -11.20 13.47 11.67
CA THR A 7 -11.74 14.12 10.46
C THR A 7 -10.65 14.78 9.62
N GLN A 8 -9.38 14.45 9.88
CA GLN A 8 -8.23 15.00 9.19
C GLN A 8 -7.88 14.12 7.98
N THR A 9 -8.50 14.38 6.83
CA THR A 9 -7.93 14.27 5.46
C THR A 9 -6.83 13.22 5.20
N ARG A 10 -6.95 11.99 5.73
CA ARG A 10 -6.01 10.91 5.39
C ARG A 10 -6.36 10.42 3.99
N PRO A 11 -5.43 10.42 3.02
CA PRO A 11 -5.74 10.00 1.67
C PRO A 11 -6.23 8.55 1.67
N GLU A 12 -7.41 8.32 1.10
CA GLU A 12 -8.02 6.99 1.08
C GLU A 12 -7.28 6.01 0.16
N PHE A 13 -6.43 6.54 -0.73
CA PHE A 13 -5.72 5.79 -1.74
C PHE A 13 -4.20 5.97 -1.68
N THR A 14 -3.51 4.87 -1.93
CA THR A 14 -2.09 4.82 -2.21
C THR A 14 -1.94 4.56 -3.71
N TYR A 15 -1.25 5.47 -4.38
CA TYR A 15 -0.88 5.33 -5.79
C TYR A 15 0.48 4.64 -5.89
N LEU A 16 0.57 3.65 -6.77
CA LEU A 16 1.79 2.97 -7.14
C LEU A 16 2.19 3.39 -8.56
N PHE A 17 3.44 3.79 -8.70
CA PHE A 17 4.05 4.12 -9.98
C PHE A 17 5.27 3.24 -10.22
N LEU A 18 5.47 2.84 -11.47
CA LEU A 18 6.78 2.41 -11.93
C LEU A 18 7.53 3.67 -12.36
N GLY A 19 8.53 4.04 -11.55
CA GLY A 19 9.35 5.21 -11.77
C GLY A 19 10.72 4.84 -12.32
N ALA A 20 11.13 5.50 -13.40
CA ALA A 20 12.54 5.56 -13.79
C ALA A 20 13.08 6.98 -13.51
N PRO A 21 14.27 7.13 -12.92
CA PRO A 21 14.87 8.45 -12.74
C PRO A 21 15.09 9.14 -14.09
N SER A 22 14.68 10.41 -14.22
CA SER A 22 14.81 11.16 -15.48
C SER A 22 16.26 11.29 -15.95
N ASP A 23 17.22 11.35 -15.01
CA ASP A 23 18.65 11.46 -15.32
C ASP A 23 19.25 10.19 -15.94
N LYS A 24 18.62 9.01 -15.73
CA LYS A 24 19.15 7.71 -16.15
C LYS A 24 18.02 6.77 -16.59
N PRO A 25 17.46 6.96 -17.79
CA PRO A 25 16.30 6.21 -18.27
C PRO A 25 16.58 4.71 -18.50
N ASN A 26 17.85 4.29 -18.59
CA ASN A 26 18.22 2.88 -18.80
C ASN A 26 18.39 2.09 -17.48
N THR A 27 17.97 2.66 -16.36
CA THR A 27 18.03 2.01 -15.04
C THR A 27 16.77 1.18 -14.81
N THR A 28 16.89 0.08 -14.06
CA THR A 28 15.74 -0.74 -13.66
C THR A 28 14.68 0.12 -12.96
N PRO A 29 13.41 0.10 -13.43
CA PRO A 29 12.35 0.91 -12.84
C PRO A 29 12.05 0.45 -11.41
N VAL A 30 11.77 1.41 -10.54
CA VAL A 30 11.46 1.18 -9.12
C VAL A 30 9.99 1.46 -8.85
N VAL A 31 9.38 0.66 -7.97
CA VAL A 31 8.01 0.89 -7.51
C VAL A 31 8.00 2.02 -6.49
N LEU A 32 7.39 3.15 -6.85
CA LEU A 32 7.16 4.30 -5.98
C LEU A 32 5.75 4.23 -5.41
N ARG A 33 5.59 4.61 -4.14
CA ARG A 33 4.30 4.58 -3.42
C ARG A 33 4.05 5.94 -2.80
N VAL A 34 2.86 6.49 -2.99
CA VAL A 34 2.48 7.78 -2.40
C VAL A 34 1.00 7.77 -2.04
N GLU A 35 0.66 8.35 -0.90
CA GLU A 35 -0.73 8.53 -0.48
C GLU A 35 -1.26 9.84 -1.07
N ALA A 36 -2.33 9.75 -1.86
CA ALA A 36 -2.94 10.90 -2.51
C ALA A 36 -4.41 10.64 -2.80
N ASN A 37 -5.20 11.70 -2.98
CA ASN A 37 -6.62 11.58 -3.34
C ASN A 37 -6.82 11.52 -4.86
N THR A 38 -5.87 12.05 -5.63
CA THR A 38 -5.92 12.08 -7.10
C THR A 38 -4.57 11.69 -7.68
N GLU A 39 -4.59 11.17 -8.91
CA GLU A 39 -3.37 10.78 -9.62
C GLU A 39 -2.46 11.99 -9.89
N GLN A 40 -3.04 13.15 -10.24
CA GLN A 40 -2.26 14.36 -10.51
C GLN A 40 -1.51 14.83 -9.26
N GLN A 41 -2.16 14.78 -8.09
CA GLN A 41 -1.50 15.06 -6.82
C GLN A 41 -0.41 14.03 -6.54
N ALA A 42 -0.66 12.75 -6.81
CA ALA A 42 0.33 11.69 -6.64
C ALA A 42 1.58 11.89 -7.53
N ARG A 43 1.39 12.33 -8.78
CA ARG A 43 2.48 12.65 -9.72
C ARG A 43 3.27 13.88 -9.33
N SER A 44 2.64 14.90 -8.74
CA SER A 44 3.34 16.14 -8.34
C SER A 44 4.36 15.91 -7.22
N HIS A 45 4.26 14.81 -6.46
CA HIS A 45 5.27 14.41 -5.49
C HIS A 45 6.59 13.95 -6.15
N PHE A 46 6.59 13.57 -7.43
CA PHE A 46 7.74 12.99 -8.12
C PHE A 46 8.07 13.77 -9.41
N LEU A 47 8.68 14.94 -9.26
CA LEU A 47 8.96 15.87 -10.38
C LEU A 47 10.11 15.41 -11.31
N ASN A 48 11.09 14.68 -10.79
CA ASN A 48 12.29 14.25 -11.54
C ASN A 48 12.26 12.78 -11.96
N TRP A 49 11.06 12.23 -12.11
CA TRP A 49 10.85 10.82 -12.43
C TRP A 49 9.95 10.69 -13.65
N ASN A 50 10.30 9.77 -14.53
CA ASN A 50 9.37 9.28 -15.52
C ASN A 50 8.48 8.22 -14.87
N LEU A 51 7.20 8.55 -14.69
CA LEU A 51 6.23 7.75 -13.94
C LEU A 51 5.26 7.06 -14.89
N VAL A 52 5.16 5.74 -14.79
CA VAL A 52 4.10 4.95 -15.37
C VAL A 52 3.14 4.52 -14.27
N PHE A 53 1.85 4.82 -14.43
CA PHE A 53 0.82 4.40 -13.48
C PHE A 53 0.76 2.86 -13.43
N ALA A 54 0.90 2.30 -12.24
CA ALA A 54 0.88 0.86 -12.04
C ALA A 54 -0.42 0.40 -11.37
N ALA A 55 -0.78 1.02 -10.25
CA ALA A 55 -1.98 0.66 -9.51
C ALA A 55 -2.44 1.77 -8.55
N GLN A 56 -3.71 1.74 -8.22
CA GLN A 56 -4.30 2.50 -7.12
C GLN A 56 -4.88 1.51 -6.11
N ILE A 57 -4.37 1.53 -4.88
CA ILE A 57 -4.85 0.66 -3.81
C ILE A 57 -5.45 1.51 -2.69
N ARG A 58 -6.40 0.95 -1.94
CA ARG A 58 -6.94 1.62 -0.76
C ARG A 58 -5.91 1.59 0.38
N THR A 59 -5.58 2.74 0.94
CA THR A 59 -4.60 2.89 2.03
C THR A 59 -5.07 2.15 3.29
N LYS A 60 -6.38 2.24 3.59
CA LYS A 60 -7.03 1.63 4.76
C LYS A 60 -7.85 0.38 4.43
N ALA A 61 -7.44 -0.40 3.43
CA ALA A 61 -8.07 -1.70 3.20
C ALA A 61 -7.39 -2.80 4.04
N PRO A 62 -8.15 -3.72 4.66
CA PRO A 62 -7.57 -4.94 5.21
C PRO A 62 -6.85 -5.67 4.07
N ARG A 63 -5.55 -5.93 4.25
CA ARG A 63 -4.75 -6.68 3.27
C ARG A 63 -4.72 -8.13 3.68
N ARG A 64 -5.26 -9.01 2.83
CA ARG A 64 -5.14 -10.46 2.98
C ARG A 64 -4.07 -10.96 2.00
N LEU A 65 -2.97 -11.49 2.52
CA LEU A 65 -1.96 -12.20 1.75
C LEU A 65 -2.20 -13.69 1.93
N GLN A 66 -2.43 -14.39 0.82
CA GLN A 66 -2.59 -15.84 0.80
C GLN A 66 -1.39 -16.47 0.09
N LEU A 67 -0.61 -17.27 0.81
CA LEU A 67 0.51 -18.04 0.26
C LEU A 67 0.09 -19.50 0.20
N MET A 68 0.15 -20.09 -0.99
CA MET A 68 -0.18 -21.49 -1.23
C MET A 68 1.11 -22.26 -1.50
N ASP A 69 1.36 -23.31 -0.73
CA ASP A 69 2.44 -24.25 -1.02
C ASP A 69 1.91 -25.39 -1.91
N GLY A 70 2.72 -25.84 -2.87
CA GLY A 70 2.32 -26.80 -3.91
C GLY A 70 2.41 -28.27 -3.48
N GLY A 71 2.97 -28.55 -2.30
CA GLY A 71 3.30 -29.92 -1.87
C GLY A 71 2.33 -30.56 -0.89
N ASP A 72 1.73 -29.79 0.01
CA ASP A 72 0.75 -30.28 0.98
C ASP A 72 -0.17 -29.12 1.36
N LEU A 73 -1.43 -29.44 1.66
CA LEU A 73 -2.63 -28.60 1.72
C LEU A 73 -2.60 -27.48 2.80
N PHE A 74 -1.49 -26.79 2.99
CA PHE A 74 -1.34 -25.70 3.94
C PHE A 74 -1.33 -24.37 3.18
N THR A 75 -2.32 -23.55 3.49
CA THR A 75 -2.44 -22.19 2.98
C THR A 75 -2.20 -21.24 4.14
N TRP A 76 -1.16 -20.42 4.03
CA TRP A 76 -0.91 -19.37 5.02
C TRP A 76 -1.72 -18.13 4.63
N ILE A 77 -2.62 -17.71 5.52
CA ILE A 77 -3.41 -16.49 5.34
C ILE A 77 -2.94 -15.47 6.37
N PHE A 78 -2.30 -14.40 5.88
CA PHE A 78 -1.95 -13.25 6.69
C PHE A 78 -2.98 -12.15 6.46
N GLU A 79 -3.71 -11.77 7.49
CA GLU A 79 -4.60 -10.62 7.47
C GLU A 79 -3.95 -9.45 8.21
N GLN A 80 -3.55 -8.42 7.47
CA GLN A 80 -3.15 -7.15 8.07
C GLN A 80 -4.40 -6.31 8.30
N ARG A 81 -4.85 -6.24 9.56
CA ARG A 81 -5.91 -5.34 10.03
C ARG A 81 -5.30 -4.00 10.42
N PHE A 82 -5.86 -2.91 9.92
CA PHE A 82 -5.50 -1.57 10.36
C PHE A 82 -6.49 -1.15 11.44
N ASP A 83 -6.19 -1.45 12.71
CA ASP A 83 -6.97 -0.92 13.81
C ASP A 83 -6.75 0.59 13.93
N ALA A 84 -7.83 1.36 13.83
CA ALA A 84 -7.78 2.81 13.94
C ALA A 84 -7.36 3.31 15.34
N CYS A 85 -7.28 2.43 16.35
CA CYS A 85 -7.00 2.82 17.73
C CYS A 85 -6.00 1.90 18.49
N THR A 86 -5.25 1.00 17.84
CA THR A 86 -4.29 0.14 18.57
C THR A 86 -2.99 -0.10 17.82
N SER A 87 -1.90 0.44 18.38
CA SER A 87 -0.53 -0.02 18.13
C SER A 87 -0.35 -1.41 18.74
N GLY A 88 -0.94 -2.44 18.13
CA GLY A 88 -0.81 -3.81 18.56
C GLY A 88 -0.95 -4.74 17.37
N VAL A 89 0.17 -5.34 16.93
CA VAL A 89 0.13 -6.51 16.06
C VAL A 89 -0.49 -7.63 16.88
N GLN A 90 -1.75 -7.96 16.60
CA GLN A 90 -2.36 -9.15 17.20
C GLN A 90 -2.05 -10.33 16.27
N GLU A 91 -1.06 -11.12 16.67
CA GLU A 91 -0.81 -12.45 16.10
C GLU A 91 -2.03 -13.31 16.41
N VAL A 92 -2.73 -13.73 15.36
CA VAL A 92 -3.85 -14.66 15.49
C VAL A 92 -3.38 -16.01 14.97
N ALA A 93 -2.89 -16.85 15.89
CA ALA A 93 -2.72 -18.26 15.64
C ALA A 93 -4.10 -18.95 15.73
N TYR A 94 -4.44 -19.75 14.71
CA TYR A 94 -5.53 -20.71 14.83
C TYR A 94 -5.00 -22.13 14.62
N VAL A 95 -5.58 -23.03 15.41
CA VAL A 95 -5.33 -24.47 15.62
C VAL A 95 -5.38 -25.27 14.31
#